data_AF-A0A455UEE1-F1
#
_entry.id   AF-A0A455UEE1-F1
#
_cell.length_a   1.000
_cell.length_b   1.000
_cell.length_c   1.000
_cell.angle_alpha   90.00
_cell.angle_beta   90.00
_cell.angle_gamma   90.00
#
_symmetry.space_group_name_H-M   'P 1'
#
loop_
_entity.id
_entity.type
_entity.pdbx_description
1 polymer ?
#
loop_
_entity_poly.entity_id
_entity_poly.type
_entity_poly.pdbx_seq_one_letter_code
_entity_poly.pdbx_strand_id
1 'polypeptide(L)'
;MVEGIGDQDIAVAFDGDRLHPVVALMRTSLADDLAATLAEGERKIDRWYARHAWCKVDMSDCPDAFANLNTEEEKLRLEATLLKHSVKETR
;
A
#
# COMPACT_ATOMS: atom_id res chain seq x y z
N MET A 1 -15.08 9.47 -2.77
CA MET A 1 -14.36 10.33 -1.81
C MET A 1 -13.47 9.40 -1.02
N VAL A 2 -12.15 9.56 -1.09
CA VAL A 2 -11.22 8.72 -0.33
C VAL A 2 -11.38 9.10 1.15
N GLU A 3 -11.85 8.17 1.98
CA GLU A 3 -11.87 8.38 3.42
C GLU A 3 -10.43 8.50 3.92
N GLY A 4 -10.10 9.62 4.58
CA GLY A 4 -8.78 9.83 5.17
C GLY A 4 -8.57 9.01 6.43
N ILE A 5 -7.37 9.08 7.01
CA ILE A 5 -6.97 8.32 8.21
C ILE A 5 -7.83 8.61 9.46
N GLY A 6 -8.48 9.79 9.53
CA GLY A 6 -9.33 10.19 10.65
C GLY A 6 -8.61 10.12 12.00
N ASP A 7 -9.25 9.47 12.98
CA ASP A 7 -8.70 9.23 14.32
C ASP A 7 -7.86 7.95 14.42
N GLN A 8 -7.72 7.19 13.34
CA GLN A 8 -6.87 5.99 13.34
C GLN A 8 -5.40 6.39 13.35
N ASP A 9 -4.54 5.47 13.75
CA ASP A 9 -3.08 5.68 13.75
C ASP A 9 -2.45 5.23 12.43
N ILE A 10 -3.10 4.31 11.72
CA ILE A 10 -2.63 3.71 10.47
C ILE A 10 -3.78 3.63 9.45
N ALA A 11 -3.51 4.04 8.21
CA ALA A 11 -4.41 3.86 7.08
C ALA A 11 -3.70 3.04 5.99
N VAL A 12 -4.32 1.95 5.54
CA VAL A 12 -3.73 0.99 4.58
C VAL A 12 -4.51 0.99 3.28
N ALA A 13 -3.83 1.08 2.14
CA ALA A 13 -4.49 1.04 0.83
C ALA A 13 -5.14 -0.33 0.55
N PHE A 14 -6.32 -0.31 -0.07
CA PHE A 14 -7.09 -1.48 -0.51
C PHE A 14 -7.46 -1.28 -1.98
N ASP A 15 -7.03 -2.19 -2.87
CA ASP A 15 -7.24 -2.04 -4.32
C ASP A 15 -8.59 -2.58 -4.83
N GLY A 16 -9.48 -2.98 -3.93
CA GLY A 16 -10.75 -3.65 -4.26
C GLY A 16 -10.70 -5.16 -4.04
N ASP A 17 -9.52 -5.77 -4.12
CA ASP A 17 -9.32 -7.21 -3.97
C ASP A 17 -8.49 -7.56 -2.73
N ARG A 18 -7.42 -6.80 -2.45
CA ARG A 18 -6.47 -7.05 -1.37
C ARG A 18 -5.98 -5.77 -0.70
N LEU A 19 -5.54 -5.92 0.54
CA LEU A 19 -4.79 -4.88 1.26
C LEU A 19 -3.35 -4.82 0.74
N HIS A 20 -2.78 -3.61 0.78
CA HIS A 20 -1.37 -3.35 0.50
C HIS A 20 -0.69 -2.81 1.76
N PRO A 21 -0.28 -3.68 2.71
CA PRO A 21 0.19 -3.26 4.03
C PRO A 21 1.40 -2.33 3.99
N VAL A 22 2.23 -2.40 2.95
CA VAL A 22 3.41 -1.54 2.77
C VAL A 22 3.09 -0.18 2.13
N VAL A 23 1.87 0.01 1.62
CA VAL A 23 1.38 1.29 1.13
C VAL A 23 0.41 1.83 2.18
N ALA A 24 0.99 2.52 3.17
CA ALA A 24 0.26 3.00 4.34
C ALA A 24 0.63 4.44 4.72
N LEU A 25 -0.35 5.16 5.27
CA LEU A 25 -0.15 6.41 5.99
C LEU A 25 -0.17 6.12 7.48
N MET A 26 0.80 6.66 8.23
CA MET A 26 0.98 6.35 9.65
C MET A 26 1.30 7.61 10.44
N ARG A 27 0.84 7.67 11.70
CA ARG A 27 1.24 8.75 12.62
C ARG A 27 2.72 8.60 13.01
N THR A 28 3.43 9.72 13.04
CA THR A 28 4.86 9.75 13.41
C THR A 28 5.10 9.34 14.87
N SER A 29 4.10 9.46 15.74
CA SER A 29 4.16 9.00 17.13
C SER A 29 4.35 7.49 17.27
N LEU A 30 4.09 6.70 16.22
CA LEU A 30 4.34 5.25 16.21
C LEU A 30 5.80 4.86 15.95
N ALA A 31 6.66 5.82 15.59
CA ALA A 31 8.03 5.52 15.16
C ALA A 31 8.85 4.80 16.24
N ASP A 32 8.73 5.21 17.50
CA ASP A 32 9.47 4.60 18.61
C ASP A 32 9.00 3.17 18.89
N ASP A 33 7.69 2.92 18.84
CA ASP A 33 7.10 1.57 19.01
C ASP A 33 7.50 0.63 17.87
N LEU A 34 7.52 1.15 16.63
CA LEU A 34 8.00 0.41 15.46
C LEU A 34 9.48 0.05 15.61
N ALA A 35 10.32 1.00 16.02
CA ALA A 35 11.75 0.77 16.22
C ALA A 35 12.02 -0.29 17.30
N ALA A 36 11.29 -0.23 18.43
CA ALA A 36 11.37 -1.23 19.49
C ALA A 36 10.94 -2.63 18.99
N THR A 37 9.82 -2.70 18.28
CA THR A 37 9.30 -3.96 17.73
C THR A 37 10.28 -4.61 16.74
N LEU A 38 10.93 -3.80 15.89
CA LEU A 38 11.97 -4.28 14.97
C LEU A 38 13.22 -4.77 15.72
N ALA A 39 13.60 -4.11 16.82
CA ALA A 39 14.73 -4.52 17.65
C ALA A 39 14.48 -5.85 18.38
N GLU A 40 13.23 -6.15 18.72
CA GLU A 40 12.79 -7.44 19.26
C GLU A 40 12.76 -8.57 18.21
N GLY A 41 13.00 -8.23 16.94
CA GLY A 41 13.09 -9.19 15.84
C GLY A 41 11.77 -9.52 15.16
N GLU A 42 10.67 -8.85 15.51
CA GLU A 42 9.41 -9.01 14.79
C GLU A 42 9.52 -8.43 13.38
N ARG A 43 8.98 -9.15 12.40
CA ARG A 43 9.03 -8.83 10.96
C ARG A 43 7.67 -8.95 10.27
N LYS A 44 6.65 -9.46 10.98
CA LYS A 44 5.29 -9.60 10.47
C LYS A 44 4.51 -8.32 10.72
N ILE A 45 4.29 -7.57 9.65
CA ILE A 45 3.55 -6.30 9.66
C ILE A 45 2.15 -6.49 10.26
N ASP A 46 1.44 -7.56 9.91
CA ASP A 46 0.07 -7.83 10.41
C ASP A 46 0.00 -7.91 11.94
N ARG A 47 1.02 -8.48 12.58
CA ARG A 47 1.09 -8.58 14.05
C ARG A 47 1.31 -7.23 14.70
N TRP A 48 2.10 -6.37 14.05
CA TRP A 48 2.33 -5.02 14.53
C TRP A 48 1.10 -4.14 14.31
N TYR A 49 0.44 -4.21 13.15
CA TYR A 49 -0.82 -3.51 12.88
C TYR A 49 -1.94 -3.87 13.85
N ALA A 50 -2.04 -5.13 14.27
CA ALA A 50 -3.03 -5.57 15.26
C ALA A 50 -2.92 -4.88 16.63
N ARG A 51 -1.82 -4.19 16.92
CA ARG A 51 -1.59 -3.45 18.18
C ARG A 51 -2.10 -2.00 18.13
N HIS A 52 -2.43 -1.48 16.94
CA HIS A 52 -2.74 -0.07 16.69
C HIS A 52 -4.15 0.09 16.11
N ALA A 53 -4.74 1.27 16.28
CA ALA A 53 -5.99 1.60 15.61
C ALA A 53 -5.70 1.81 14.10
N TRP A 54 -6.33 1.02 13.23
CA TRP A 54 -6.10 1.13 11.79
C TRP A 54 -7.38 1.00 10.96
N CYS A 55 -7.39 1.64 9.79
CA CYS A 55 -8.43 1.51 8.79
C CYS A 55 -7.88 1.13 7.41
N LYS A 56 -8.76 0.59 6.57
CA LYS A 56 -8.50 0.43 5.13
C LYS A 56 -9.00 1.67 4.39
N VAL A 57 -8.27 2.04 3.34
CA VAL A 57 -8.61 3.14 2.43
C VAL A 57 -8.87 2.55 1.06
N ASP A 58 -10.09 2.73 0.57
CA ASP A 58 -10.51 2.22 -0.74
C ASP A 58 -9.85 3.00 -1.88
N MET A 59 -9.10 2.28 -2.71
CA MET A 59 -8.37 2.74 -3.88
C MET A 59 -8.70 1.85 -5.10
N SER A 60 -9.88 1.23 -5.10
CA SER A 60 -10.38 0.38 -6.19
C SER A 60 -10.64 1.11 -7.51
N ASP A 61 -10.59 2.45 -7.51
CA ASP A 61 -10.65 3.29 -8.71
C ASP A 61 -9.30 3.35 -9.46
N CYS A 62 -8.21 2.93 -8.83
CA CYS A 62 -6.87 2.92 -9.40
C CYS A 62 -6.06 1.65 -9.05
N PRO A 63 -6.58 0.43 -9.32
CA PRO A 63 -5.93 -0.82 -8.92
C PRO A 63 -4.55 -1.02 -9.56
N ASP A 64 -4.34 -0.52 -10.78
CA ASP A 64 -3.06 -0.58 -11.49
C ASP A 64 -1.93 0.23 -10.80
N ALA A 65 -2.27 1.17 -9.90
CA ALA A 65 -1.30 1.96 -9.15
C ALA A 65 -0.49 1.12 -8.13
N PHE A 66 -0.98 -0.07 -7.78
CA PHE A 66 -0.37 -0.96 -6.79
C PHE A 66 0.30 -2.20 -7.43
N ALA A 67 0.69 -2.12 -8.70
CA ALA A 67 1.43 -3.17 -9.38
C ALA A 67 2.77 -3.44 -8.67
N ASN A 68 2.90 -4.60 -8.05
CA ASN A 68 4.15 -5.02 -7.40
C ASN A 68 5.03 -5.75 -8.43
N LEU A 69 6.20 -5.20 -8.71
CA LEU A 69 7.17 -5.74 -9.66
C LEU A 69 8.21 -6.58 -8.91
N ASN A 70 7.86 -7.83 -8.58
CA ASN A 70 8.79 -8.76 -7.95
C ASN A 70 9.62 -9.54 -8.98
N THR A 71 9.18 -9.61 -10.23
CA THR A 71 9.79 -10.40 -11.31
C THR A 71 10.03 -9.59 -12.57
N GLU A 72 11.01 -10.02 -13.38
CA GLU A 72 11.30 -9.42 -14.69
C GLU A 72 10.10 -9.52 -15.64
N GLU A 73 9.33 -10.61 -15.54
CA GLU A 73 8.13 -10.81 -16.36
C GLU A 73 7.02 -9.80 -16.02
N GLU A 74 6.81 -9.50 -14.74
CA GLU A 74 5.88 -8.45 -14.31
C GLU A 74 6.29 -7.08 -14.83
N LYS A 75 7.58 -6.78 -14.82
CA LYS A 75 8.13 -5.53 -15.37
C LYS A 75 7.85 -5.41 -16.87
N LEU A 76 8.17 -6.43 -17.66
CA LEU A 76 7.91 -6.44 -19.10
C LEU A 76 6.41 -6.30 -19.43
N ARG A 77 5.54 -6.95 -18.63
CA ARG A 77 4.09 -6.79 -18.77
C ARG A 77 3.64 -5.35 -18.49
N LEU A 78 4.15 -4.73 -17.43
CA LEU A 78 3.80 -3.35 -17.10
C LEU A 78 4.29 -2.37 -18.18
N GLU A 79 5.53 -2.52 -18.66
CA GLU A 79 6.08 -1.72 -19.76
C GLU A 79 5.19 -1.79 -21.02
N ALA A 80 4.75 -2.99 -21.40
CA ALA A 80 3.86 -3.18 -22.54
C ALA A 80 2.47 -2.51 -22.33
N THR A 81 1.95 -2.52 -21.12
CA THR A 81 0.67 -1.85 -20.78
C THR A 81 0.78 -0.33 -20.83
N LEU A 82 1.86 0.24 -20.27
CA LEU A 82 2.11 1.68 -20.30
C LEU A 82 2.29 2.20 -21.73
N LEU A 83 3.02 1.47 -22.58
CA LEU A 83 3.16 1.79 -24.00
C LEU A 83 1.81 1.78 -24.74
N LYS A 84 0.90 0.85 -24.43
CA LYS A 84 -0.44 0.80 -25.03
C LYS A 84 -1.34 1.96 -24.59
N HIS A 85 -1.18 2.46 -23.37
CA HIS A 85 -1.94 3.61 -22.88
C HIS A 85 -1.42 4.94 -23.45
N SER A 86 -0.10 5.13 -23.57
CA SER A 86 0.49 6.32 -24.21
C SER A 86 0.05 6.50 -25.67
N VAL A 87 -0.13 5.40 -26.41
CA VAL A 87 -0.61 5.42 -27.80
C VAL A 87 -2.11 5.77 -27.91
N LYS A 88 -2.91 5.47 -26.87
CA LYS A 88 -4.35 5.80 -26.84
C LYS A 88 -4.63 7.25 -26.48
N GLU A 89 -3.80 7.89 -25.66
CA GLU A 89 -3.97 9.31 -25.28
C GLU A 89 -3.56 10.30 -26.39
N THR A 90 -2.85 9.83 -27.43
CA THR A 90 -2.38 10.68 -28.54
C THR A 90 -3.34 10.69 -29.74
N ARG A 91 -4.60 10.26 -29.59
CA ARG A 91 -5.56 10.15 -30.70
C ARG A 91 -6.91 10.78 -30.41
#